data_AF-A0A923VK58-F1
#
_entry.id   AF-A0A923VK58-F1
#
_cell.length_a   1.000
_cell.length_b   1.000
_cell.length_c   1.000
_cell.angle_alpha   90.00
_cell.angle_beta   90.00
_cell.angle_gamma   90.00
#
_symmetry.space_group_name_H-M   'P 1'
#
loop_
_entity.id
_entity.type
_entity.pdbx_description
1 polymer ?
#
loop_
_entity_poly.entity_id
_entity_poly.type
_entity_poly.pdbx_seq_one_letter_code
_entity_poly.pdbx_strand_id
1 'polypeptide(L)'
;LVIDMNRLYAYAKVVMENGQLKNFEPLEGLSKFASIEELNNVKFSRLENEVEIRDNMVIIPEMTVKNNILDMQIKGSHTFDNCMDYTIRLKVSDILASRYNWRKNRKQDEVEDHGKQGMIIYLTVKGTPGNLKFGITKVSLAPKLNLLSPAVKESVKQEKNELKQMLKDEFSRDPEKKQDKPKEEVVDWDE
;
A
#
# COMPACT_ATOMS: atom_id res chain seq x y z
N LEU A 1 -39.90 1.47 4.30
CA LEU A 1 -39.28 1.55 2.96
C LEU A 1 -38.38 0.33 2.82
N VAL A 2 -38.61 -0.53 1.83
CA VAL A 2 -37.73 -1.70 1.54
C VAL A 2 -36.96 -1.35 0.27
N ILE A 3 -35.64 -1.31 0.35
CA ILE A 3 -34.77 -0.99 -0.79
C ILE A 3 -34.40 -2.28 -1.50
N ASP A 4 -34.65 -2.35 -2.80
CA ASP A 4 -34.18 -3.44 -3.66
C ASP A 4 -32.75 -3.14 -4.12
N MET A 5 -31.77 -3.81 -3.51
CA MET A 5 -30.35 -3.59 -3.77
C MET A 5 -29.93 -3.96 -5.22
N ASN A 6 -30.71 -4.80 -5.91
CA ASN A 6 -30.42 -5.16 -7.31
C ASN A 6 -30.79 -4.06 -8.30
N ARG A 7 -31.64 -3.12 -7.88
CA ARG A 7 -32.09 -1.97 -8.69
C ARG A 7 -31.56 -0.64 -8.17
N LEU A 8 -30.79 -0.67 -7.08
CA LEU A 8 -30.18 0.50 -6.50
C LEU A 8 -29.08 1.02 -7.44
N TYR A 9 -29.26 2.25 -7.91
CA TYR A 9 -28.25 3.02 -8.61
C TYR A 9 -28.06 4.35 -7.87
N ALA A 10 -26.87 4.61 -7.37
CA ALA A 10 -26.59 5.82 -6.61
C ALA A 10 -25.14 6.28 -6.77
N TYR A 11 -24.93 7.59 -6.64
CA TYR A 11 -23.62 8.18 -6.43
C TYR A 11 -23.54 8.71 -5.01
N ALA A 12 -22.43 8.42 -4.33
CA ALA A 12 -22.18 8.91 -2.99
C ALA A 12 -20.81 9.59 -2.92
N LYS A 13 -20.81 10.85 -2.51
CA LYS A 13 -19.58 11.56 -2.19
C LYS A 13 -19.11 11.14 -0.80
N VAL A 14 -17.96 10.48 -0.74
CA VAL A 14 -17.33 10.03 0.50
C VAL A 14 -16.17 10.95 0.80
N VAL A 15 -16.16 11.48 2.03
CA VAL A 15 -15.05 12.25 2.58
C VAL A 15 -14.66 11.62 3.92
N MET A 16 -13.39 11.26 4.05
CA MET A 16 -12.78 10.81 5.28
C MET A 16 -11.64 11.75 5.63
N GLU A 17 -11.56 12.18 6.88
CA GLU A 17 -10.52 13.09 7.36
C GLU A 17 -9.74 12.42 8.49
N ASN A 18 -8.46 12.79 8.61
CA ASN A 18 -7.56 12.34 9.67
C ASN A 18 -7.49 10.81 9.82
N GLY A 19 -7.50 10.10 8.68
CA GLY A 19 -7.44 8.65 8.66
C GLY A 19 -6.03 8.11 8.82
N GLN A 20 -5.93 6.83 9.20
CA GLN A 20 -4.67 6.13 9.35
C GLN A 20 -4.80 4.65 8.96
N LEU A 21 -3.77 4.13 8.29
CA LEU A 21 -3.57 2.71 8.05
C LEU A 21 -2.54 2.22 9.06
N LYS A 22 -3.01 1.43 10.03
CA LYS A 22 -2.16 0.79 11.05
C LYS A 22 -1.94 -0.66 10.67
N ASN A 23 -0.69 -1.11 10.71
CA ASN A 23 -0.32 -2.52 10.51
C ASN A 23 -0.97 -3.12 9.26
N PHE A 24 -1.08 -2.30 8.21
CA PHE A 24 -1.63 -2.76 6.96
C PHE A 24 -0.61 -3.69 6.32
N GLU A 25 -0.92 -4.98 6.27
CA GLU A 25 0.02 -6.05 5.94
C GLU A 25 0.87 -5.79 4.68
N PRO A 26 0.34 -5.26 3.57
CA PRO A 26 1.17 -4.89 2.42
C PRO A 26 2.22 -3.82 2.69
N LEU A 27 1.94 -2.89 3.61
CA LEU A 27 2.88 -1.86 4.02
C LEU A 27 3.85 -2.35 5.11
N GLU A 28 3.47 -3.33 5.93
CA GLU A 28 4.40 -3.99 6.87
C GLU A 28 5.50 -4.73 6.11
N GLY A 29 5.15 -5.47 5.05
CA GLY A 29 6.14 -6.13 4.19
C GLY A 29 7.12 -5.10 3.62
N LEU A 30 6.61 -3.96 3.13
CA LEU A 30 7.45 -2.86 2.64
C LEU A 30 8.28 -2.19 3.74
N SER A 31 7.74 -2.05 4.96
CA SER A 31 8.47 -1.55 6.13
C SER A 31 9.72 -2.38 6.38
N LYS A 32 9.57 -3.71 6.43
CA LYS A 32 10.69 -4.64 6.62
C LYS A 32 11.71 -4.56 5.49
N PHE A 33 11.26 -4.44 4.23
CA PHE A 33 12.16 -4.33 3.07
C PHE A 33 13.10 -3.14 3.17
N ALA A 34 12.50 -1.99 3.46
CA ALA A 34 13.15 -0.69 3.35
C ALA A 34 13.69 -0.18 4.68
N SER A 35 13.39 -0.87 5.79
CA SER A 35 13.72 -0.42 7.15
C SER A 35 13.11 0.96 7.45
N ILE A 36 11.83 1.13 7.09
CA ILE A 36 11.05 2.36 7.31
C ILE A 36 9.88 2.04 8.22
N GLU A 37 10.03 2.32 9.50
CA GLU A 37 9.05 1.97 10.54
C GLU A 37 7.73 2.74 10.37
N GLU A 38 7.78 3.94 9.78
CA GLU A 38 6.62 4.79 9.55
C GLU A 38 5.58 4.11 8.65
N LEU A 39 5.98 3.17 7.79
CA LEU A 39 5.05 2.39 6.96
C LEU A 39 4.08 1.51 7.76
N ASN A 40 4.38 1.22 9.03
CA ASN A 40 3.46 0.52 9.93
C ASN A 40 2.31 1.43 10.41
N ASN A 41 2.43 2.75 10.25
CA ASN A 41 1.41 3.72 10.64
C ASN A 41 1.34 4.89 9.65
N VAL A 42 0.64 4.66 8.53
CA VAL A 42 0.48 5.66 7.46
C VAL A 42 -0.71 6.56 7.76
N LYS A 43 -0.47 7.86 7.86
CA LYS A 43 -1.51 8.86 8.17
C LYS A 43 -1.85 9.67 6.92
N PHE A 44 -3.13 9.94 6.71
CA PHE A 44 -3.62 10.77 5.63
C PHE A 44 -4.61 11.82 6.16
N SER A 45 -4.46 13.05 5.69
CA SER A 45 -5.27 14.17 6.17
C SER A 45 -6.69 14.13 5.65
N ARG A 46 -6.86 13.77 4.38
CA ARG A 46 -8.16 13.71 3.71
C ARG A 46 -8.15 12.72 2.56
N LEU A 47 -9.20 11.91 2.51
CA LEU A 47 -9.56 11.03 1.41
C LEU A 47 -10.94 11.48 0.92
N GLU A 48 -11.05 11.78 -0.36
CA GLU A 48 -12.29 12.24 -0.97
C GLU A 48 -12.47 11.52 -2.30
N ASN A 49 -13.61 10.86 -2.49
CA ASN A 49 -13.96 10.20 -3.74
C ASN A 49 -15.49 10.14 -3.90
N GLU A 50 -15.93 10.03 -5.14
CA GLU A 50 -17.32 9.75 -5.47
C GLU A 50 -17.44 8.27 -5.82
N VAL A 51 -18.18 7.51 -5.01
CA VAL A 51 -18.39 6.09 -5.23
C VAL A 51 -19.70 5.87 -5.96
N GLU A 52 -19.70 4.92 -6.89
CA GLU A 52 -20.89 4.48 -7.61
C GLU A 52 -21.42 3.22 -6.94
N ILE A 53 -22.71 3.17 -6.64
CA ILE A 53 -23.40 1.99 -6.15
C ILE A 53 -24.30 1.50 -7.26
N ARG A 54 -24.06 0.28 -7.74
CA ARG A 54 -24.90 -0.40 -8.72
C ARG A 54 -24.69 -1.90 -8.66
N ASP A 55 -25.66 -2.67 -9.13
CA ASP A 55 -25.53 -4.13 -9.26
C ASP A 55 -25.10 -4.80 -7.93
N ASN A 56 -25.64 -4.33 -6.80
CA ASN A 56 -25.32 -4.79 -5.45
C ASN A 56 -23.82 -4.63 -5.06
N MET A 57 -23.14 -3.66 -5.68
CA MET A 57 -21.71 -3.42 -5.51
C MET A 57 -21.42 -1.94 -5.29
N VAL A 58 -20.48 -1.66 -4.38
CA VAL A 58 -19.87 -0.34 -4.23
C VAL A 58 -18.61 -0.31 -5.10
N ILE A 59 -18.61 0.58 -6.08
CA ILE A 59 -17.50 0.80 -7.01
C ILE A 59 -16.77 2.04 -6.55
N ILE A 60 -15.47 1.89 -6.29
CA ILE A 60 -14.55 2.93 -5.85
C ILE A 60 -13.67 3.28 -7.04
N PRO A 61 -13.90 4.43 -7.72
CA PRO A 61 -13.03 4.93 -8.77
C PRO A 61 -11.61 5.16 -8.26
N GLU A 62 -10.66 5.33 -9.18
CA GLU A 62 -9.28 5.61 -8.81
C GLU A 62 -9.15 6.91 -8.02
N MET A 63 -8.68 6.81 -6.79
CA MET A 63 -8.36 7.95 -5.92
C MET A 63 -6.87 7.97 -5.59
N THR A 64 -6.36 9.17 -5.32
CA THR A 64 -5.01 9.37 -4.78
C THR A 64 -5.10 9.65 -3.29
N VAL A 65 -4.43 8.83 -2.46
CA VAL A 65 -4.39 8.99 -1.01
C VAL A 65 -3.13 9.77 -0.64
N LYS A 66 -3.30 11.08 -0.39
CA LYS A 66 -2.21 11.93 0.11
C LYS A 66 -1.90 11.55 1.55
N ASN A 67 -0.68 11.06 1.79
CA ASN A 67 -0.22 10.62 3.10
C ASN A 67 1.19 11.11 3.38
N ASN A 68 1.69 10.82 4.58
CA ASN A 68 2.98 11.31 5.07
C ASN A 68 4.21 10.56 4.52
N ILE A 69 4.05 9.42 3.82
CA ILE A 69 5.17 8.51 3.54
C ILE A 69 5.38 8.23 2.05
N LEU A 70 4.32 7.93 1.27
CA LEU A 70 4.45 7.51 -0.12
C LEU A 70 3.29 7.97 -1.00
N ASP A 71 3.45 7.92 -2.33
CA ASP A 71 2.31 8.11 -3.23
C ASP A 71 1.51 6.81 -3.33
N MET A 72 0.25 6.85 -2.90
CA MET A 72 -0.69 5.72 -2.96
C MET A 72 -1.91 6.08 -3.81
N GLN A 73 -2.31 5.15 -4.69
CA GLN A 73 -3.58 5.21 -5.39
C GLN A 73 -4.36 3.92 -5.16
N ILE A 74 -5.67 4.05 -5.01
CA ILE A 74 -6.57 2.93 -4.70
C ILE A 74 -7.75 2.98 -5.66
N LYS A 75 -8.16 1.81 -6.14
CA LYS A 75 -9.43 1.62 -6.86
C LYS A 75 -9.95 0.20 -6.60
N GLY A 76 -11.21 -0.01 -6.93
CA GLY A 76 -11.77 -1.35 -7.01
C GLY A 76 -13.22 -1.34 -6.58
N SER A 77 -13.66 -2.44 -5.98
CA SER A 77 -15.05 -2.55 -5.55
C SER A 77 -15.21 -3.47 -4.35
N HIS A 78 -16.36 -3.42 -3.72
CA HIS A 78 -16.79 -4.44 -2.78
C HIS A 78 -18.29 -4.69 -2.85
N THR A 79 -18.71 -5.89 -2.50
CA THR A 79 -20.13 -6.20 -2.27
C THR A 79 -20.58 -5.66 -0.91
N PHE A 80 -21.88 -5.52 -0.68
CA PHE A 80 -22.41 -5.13 0.64
C PHE A 80 -22.11 -6.15 1.76
N ASP A 81 -21.75 -7.37 1.40
CA ASP A 81 -21.19 -8.38 2.32
C ASP A 81 -19.69 -8.18 2.59
N ASN A 82 -19.14 -7.03 2.21
CA ASN A 82 -17.74 -6.64 2.35
C ASN A 82 -16.75 -7.58 1.66
N CYS A 83 -17.15 -8.27 0.59
CA CYS A 83 -16.20 -8.97 -0.25
C CYS A 83 -15.49 -7.94 -1.14
N MET A 84 -14.23 -7.65 -0.83
CA MET A 84 -13.42 -6.63 -1.48
C MET A 84 -12.66 -7.20 -2.68
N ASP A 85 -12.51 -6.38 -3.73
CA ASP A 85 -11.58 -6.58 -4.84
C ASP A 85 -10.94 -5.22 -5.16
N TYR A 86 -9.79 -4.95 -4.55
CA TYR A 86 -9.08 -3.69 -4.68
C TYR A 86 -7.76 -3.86 -5.41
N THR A 87 -7.40 -2.81 -6.15
CA THR A 87 -6.07 -2.60 -6.70
C THR A 87 -5.44 -1.38 -6.02
N ILE A 88 -4.25 -1.57 -5.48
CA ILE A 88 -3.46 -0.50 -4.85
C ILE A 88 -2.20 -0.29 -5.67
N ARG A 89 -1.94 0.95 -6.08
CA ARG A 89 -0.71 1.36 -6.74
C ARG A 89 0.13 2.17 -5.75
N LEU A 90 1.33 1.69 -5.47
CA LEU A 90 2.29 2.32 -4.57
C LEU A 90 3.50 2.78 -5.37
N LYS A 91 3.95 4.03 -5.18
CA LYS A 91 5.24 4.50 -5.67
C LYS A 91 6.21 4.56 -4.49
N VAL A 92 7.25 3.71 -4.54
CA VAL A 92 8.21 3.53 -3.44
C VAL A 92 9.58 4.14 -3.75
N SER A 93 9.58 5.23 -4.51
CA SER A 93 10.78 5.93 -4.98
C SER A 93 11.72 6.34 -3.85
N ASP A 94 11.21 7.09 -2.88
CA ASP A 94 12.02 7.65 -1.80
C ASP A 94 12.46 6.57 -0.80
N ILE A 95 11.65 5.52 -0.70
CA ILE A 95 11.86 4.35 0.14
C ILE A 95 13.13 3.60 -0.30
N LEU A 96 13.26 3.30 -1.60
CA LEU A 96 14.44 2.63 -2.14
C LEU A 96 15.71 3.48 -2.01
N ALA A 97 15.57 4.80 -2.18
CA ALA A 97 16.70 5.72 -2.06
C ALA A 97 17.30 5.81 -0.67
N SER A 98 16.48 5.62 0.37
CA SER A 98 16.92 5.61 1.75
C SER A 98 17.80 4.39 2.08
N ARG A 99 17.42 3.18 1.61
CA ARG A 99 18.11 1.91 1.89
C ARG A 99 19.58 1.90 1.48
N TYR A 100 19.90 2.49 0.33
CA TYR A 100 21.25 2.44 -0.24
C TYR A 100 22.08 3.69 0.01
N ASN A 101 21.63 4.60 0.88
CA ASN A 101 22.34 5.86 1.14
C ASN A 101 22.67 6.61 -0.16
N TRP A 102 21.81 6.54 -1.20
CA TRP A 102 22.01 7.26 -2.47
C TRP A 102 22.13 8.78 -2.26
N ARG A 103 21.70 9.26 -1.09
CA ARG A 103 21.85 10.65 -0.62
C ARG A 103 23.25 10.98 -0.06
N LYS A 104 24.01 10.03 0.51
CA LYS A 104 25.31 10.30 1.16
C LYS A 104 26.45 10.65 0.18
N ASN A 105 26.33 10.27 -1.09
CA ASN A 105 27.36 10.52 -2.11
C ASN A 105 26.97 11.60 -3.15
N ARG A 106 25.89 12.37 -2.92
CA ARG A 106 25.46 13.41 -3.86
C ARG A 106 25.56 14.81 -3.24
N LYS A 107 26.15 15.74 -3.99
CA LYS A 107 26.12 17.17 -3.65
C LYS A 107 24.66 17.62 -3.59
N GLN A 108 24.36 18.46 -2.61
CA GLN A 108 23.02 18.93 -2.24
C GLN A 108 22.25 19.55 -3.44
N ASP A 109 22.96 20.05 -4.45
CA ASP A 109 22.40 20.68 -5.65
C ASP A 109 21.92 19.70 -6.75
N GLU A 110 22.20 18.38 -6.64
CA GLU A 110 21.67 17.37 -7.57
C GLU A 110 20.33 16.76 -7.12
N VAL A 111 19.83 17.16 -5.95
CA VAL A 111 18.61 16.59 -5.34
C VAL A 111 17.34 17.19 -5.95
N GLU A 112 17.41 18.34 -6.63
CA GLU A 112 16.25 19.10 -7.08
C GLU A 112 15.56 18.58 -8.37
N ASP A 113 16.20 17.74 -9.21
CA ASP A 113 15.62 17.32 -10.51
C ASP A 113 15.38 15.80 -10.68
N HIS A 114 15.15 15.09 -9.58
CA HIS A 114 15.02 13.62 -9.61
C HIS A 114 13.73 13.07 -9.02
N GLY A 115 12.61 13.79 -9.17
CA GLY A 115 11.26 13.32 -8.79
C GLY A 115 10.76 12.01 -9.46
N LYS A 116 11.61 11.21 -10.12
CA LYS A 116 11.23 10.00 -10.87
C LYS A 116 12.28 8.86 -10.91
N GLN A 117 13.07 8.69 -9.85
CA GLN A 117 13.82 7.44 -9.64
C GLN A 117 12.98 6.56 -8.72
N GLY A 118 12.60 5.33 -9.12
CA GLY A 118 11.91 4.42 -8.19
C GLY A 118 11.04 3.35 -8.82
N MET A 119 10.35 2.61 -7.98
CA MET A 119 9.48 1.50 -8.37
C MET A 119 8.01 1.82 -8.11
N ILE A 120 7.18 1.25 -8.95
CA ILE A 120 5.74 1.26 -8.82
C ILE A 120 5.30 -0.18 -8.60
N ILE A 121 4.60 -0.42 -7.50
CA ILE A 121 4.07 -1.72 -7.10
C ILE A 121 2.56 -1.68 -7.29
N TYR A 122 2.02 -2.71 -7.96
CA TYR A 122 0.59 -2.93 -8.13
C TYR A 122 0.20 -4.15 -7.30
N LEU A 123 -0.58 -3.89 -6.27
CA LEU A 123 -1.07 -4.87 -5.31
C LEU A 123 -2.54 -5.15 -5.54
N THR A 124 -2.97 -6.37 -5.26
CA THR A 124 -4.38 -6.76 -5.21
C THR A 124 -4.76 -7.14 -3.80
N VAL A 125 -5.94 -6.72 -3.36
CA VAL A 125 -6.56 -7.13 -2.09
C VAL A 125 -7.88 -7.79 -2.43
N LYS A 126 -8.08 -9.03 -2.03
CA LYS A 126 -9.31 -9.78 -2.29
C LYS A 126 -9.85 -10.47 -1.04
N GLY A 127 -11.16 -10.51 -0.89
CA GLY A 127 -11.82 -11.25 0.19
C GLY A 127 -12.51 -10.35 1.21
N THR A 128 -12.89 -10.93 2.35
CA THR A 128 -13.62 -10.22 3.41
C THR A 128 -12.67 -9.71 4.49
N PRO A 129 -13.08 -8.78 5.36
CA PRO A 129 -12.23 -8.25 6.43
C PRO A 129 -11.57 -9.31 7.33
N GLY A 130 -12.17 -10.49 7.49
CA GLY A 130 -11.62 -11.60 8.26
C GLY A 130 -10.72 -12.57 7.46
N ASN A 131 -10.69 -12.46 6.13
CA ASN A 131 -9.90 -13.34 5.25
C ASN A 131 -9.47 -12.57 4.00
N LEU A 132 -8.63 -11.56 4.21
CA LEU A 132 -8.03 -10.79 3.11
C LEU A 132 -6.85 -11.56 2.53
N LYS A 133 -6.84 -11.66 1.20
CA LYS A 133 -5.73 -12.21 0.42
C LYS A 133 -5.05 -11.08 -0.34
N PHE A 134 -3.75 -11.01 -0.17
CA PHE A 134 -2.91 -10.02 -0.84
C PHE A 134 -2.19 -10.65 -2.02
N GLY A 135 -1.93 -9.86 -3.06
CA GLY A 135 -1.21 -10.31 -4.24
C GLY A 135 -0.44 -9.18 -4.90
N ILE A 136 0.51 -9.54 -5.76
CA ILE A 136 1.27 -8.59 -6.58
C ILE A 136 0.99 -8.89 -8.03
N THR A 137 0.37 -7.94 -8.72
CA THR A 137 0.16 -8.04 -10.16
C THR A 137 1.42 -7.63 -10.91
N LYS A 138 2.06 -6.53 -10.48
CA LYS A 138 3.17 -5.94 -11.23
C LYS A 138 4.10 -5.14 -10.32
N VAL A 139 5.40 -5.29 -10.55
CA VAL A 139 6.41 -4.32 -10.10
C VAL A 139 7.05 -3.72 -11.34
N SER A 140 7.01 -2.41 -11.47
CA SER A 140 7.54 -1.67 -12.62
C SER A 140 8.49 -0.56 -12.18
N LEU A 141 9.36 -0.16 -13.09
CA LEU A 141 10.29 0.94 -12.87
C LEU A 141 9.62 2.25 -13.29
N ALA A 142 9.94 3.34 -12.61
CA ALA A 142 9.42 4.65 -12.92
C ALA A 142 9.86 5.09 -14.34
N PRO A 143 9.02 5.83 -15.09
CA PRO A 143 9.25 6.12 -16.51
C PRO A 143 10.59 6.81 -16.84
N LYS A 144 11.16 7.59 -15.91
CA LYS A 144 12.42 8.33 -16.13
C LYS A 144 13.68 7.50 -15.86
N LEU A 145 13.59 6.20 -15.53
CA LEU A 145 14.77 5.36 -15.30
C LEU A 145 15.69 5.27 -16.52
N ASN A 146 15.14 5.41 -17.73
CA ASN A 146 15.90 5.38 -18.98
C ASN A 146 16.96 6.50 -19.08
N LEU A 147 16.82 7.54 -18.27
CA LEU A 147 17.74 8.69 -18.23
C LEU A 147 18.94 8.47 -17.28
N LEU A 148 19.03 7.32 -16.61
CA LEU A 148 20.08 7.01 -15.65
C LEU A 148 21.27 6.28 -16.28
N SER A 149 22.41 6.33 -15.58
CA SER A 149 23.61 5.58 -15.95
C SER A 149 23.35 4.06 -15.95
N PRO A 150 24.10 3.27 -16.74
CA PRO A 150 23.93 1.82 -16.80
C PRO A 150 24.03 1.12 -15.43
N ALA A 151 24.95 1.57 -14.57
CA ALA A 151 25.14 1.01 -13.23
C ALA A 151 23.89 1.18 -12.34
N VAL A 152 23.26 2.36 -12.38
CA VAL A 152 22.04 2.64 -11.61
C VAL A 152 20.85 1.86 -12.18
N LYS A 153 20.78 1.70 -13.50
CA LYS A 153 19.74 0.86 -14.12
C LYS A 153 19.84 -0.59 -13.66
N GLU A 154 21.05 -1.12 -13.53
CA GLU A 154 21.26 -2.50 -13.11
C GLU A 154 20.94 -2.72 -11.64
N SER A 155 21.37 -1.82 -10.74
CA SER A 155 21.03 -1.91 -9.32
C SER A 155 19.51 -1.88 -9.09
N VAL A 156 18.81 -0.97 -9.79
CA VAL A 156 17.35 -0.87 -9.68
C VAL A 156 16.63 -2.10 -10.24
N LYS A 157 17.17 -2.78 -11.27
CA LYS A 157 16.60 -4.04 -11.76
C LYS A 157 16.77 -5.17 -10.73
N GLN A 158 17.93 -5.25 -10.08
CA GLN A 158 18.19 -6.24 -9.05
C GLN A 158 17.23 -6.05 -7.87
N GLU A 159 17.12 -4.83 -7.36
CA GLU A 159 16.16 -4.49 -6.29
C GLU A 159 14.72 -4.79 -6.67
N LYS A 160 14.33 -4.57 -7.94
CA LYS A 160 12.98 -4.89 -8.40
C LYS A 160 12.68 -6.37 -8.22
N ASN A 161 13.66 -7.22 -8.53
CA ASN A 161 13.52 -8.66 -8.42
C ASN A 161 13.50 -9.08 -6.94
N GLU A 162 14.37 -8.52 -6.10
CA GLU A 162 14.38 -8.75 -4.65
C GLU A 162 13.05 -8.36 -4.00
N LEU A 163 12.58 -7.14 -4.28
CA LEU A 163 11.32 -6.63 -3.75
C LEU A 163 10.14 -7.49 -4.19
N LYS A 164 10.12 -7.91 -5.47
CA LYS A 164 9.08 -8.78 -6.00
C LYS A 164 9.10 -10.16 -5.35
N GLN A 165 10.28 -10.72 -5.08
CA GLN A 165 10.41 -12.02 -4.39
C GLN A 165 9.96 -11.90 -2.94
N MET A 166 10.47 -10.91 -2.20
CA MET A 166 10.10 -10.72 -0.80
C MET A 166 8.60 -10.55 -0.63
N LEU A 167 7.97 -9.65 -1.39
CA LEU A 167 6.53 -9.41 -1.25
C LEU A 167 5.71 -10.65 -1.63
N LYS A 168 6.19 -11.48 -2.56
CA LYS A 168 5.54 -12.77 -2.86
C LYS A 168 5.63 -13.73 -1.68
N ASP A 169 6.80 -13.81 -1.06
CA ASP A 169 7.01 -14.66 0.11
C ASP A 169 6.15 -14.20 1.29
N GLU A 170 6.04 -12.88 1.50
CA GLU A 170 5.20 -12.32 2.57
C GLU A 170 3.72 -12.62 2.34
N PHE A 171 3.21 -12.45 1.10
CA PHE A 171 1.81 -12.75 0.79
C PHE A 171 1.48 -14.24 0.64
N SER A 172 2.49 -15.10 0.52
CA SER A 172 2.30 -16.56 0.46
C SER A 172 2.29 -17.20 1.85
N ARG A 173 2.65 -16.47 2.90
CA ARG A 173 2.57 -16.94 4.28
C ARG A 173 1.11 -16.86 4.73
N ASP A 174 0.53 -18.01 5.09
CA ASP A 174 -0.86 -18.08 5.59
C ASP A 174 -1.05 -17.18 6.82
N PRO A 175 -2.10 -16.34 6.86
CA PRO A 175 -2.39 -15.46 7.99
C PRO A 175 -2.70 -16.21 9.30
N GLU A 176 -3.00 -17.50 9.25
CA GLU A 176 -3.28 -18.34 10.43
C GLU A 176 -2.05 -18.55 11.35
N LYS A 177 -0.83 -18.17 10.93
CA LYS A 177 0.37 -18.26 11.78
C LYS A 177 0.68 -17.01 12.61
N LYS A 178 -0.11 -15.93 12.52
CA LYS A 178 0.04 -14.72 13.36
C LYS A 178 -0.82 -14.77 14.65
N GLN A 179 -0.89 -15.91 15.33
CA GLN A 179 -1.29 -15.94 16.75
C GLN A 179 -0.04 -15.77 17.62
N ASP A 180 0.50 -14.54 17.69
CA ASP A 180 1.23 -14.15 18.87
C ASP A 180 0.19 -13.93 19.96
N LYS A 181 0.10 -14.89 20.89
CA LYS A 181 -0.66 -14.73 22.14
C LYS A 181 -0.20 -13.40 22.77
N PRO A 182 -1.13 -12.51 23.19
CA PRO A 182 -0.72 -11.45 24.10
C PRO A 182 -0.09 -12.13 25.33
N LYS A 183 1.15 -11.75 25.66
CA LYS A 183 1.69 -12.06 26.97
C LYS A 183 0.77 -11.36 27.97
N GLU A 184 -0.08 -12.11 28.64
CA GLU A 184 -0.68 -11.67 29.89
C GLU A 184 0.48 -11.36 30.85
N GLU A 185 0.79 -10.07 31.01
CA GLU A 185 1.44 -9.60 32.22
C GLU A 185 0.43 -9.85 33.35
N VAL A 186 0.63 -10.96 34.06
CA VAL A 186 0.05 -11.15 35.39
C VAL A 186 0.71 -10.08 36.26
N VAL A 187 -0.01 -8.98 36.47
CA VAL A 187 0.33 -8.01 37.51
C VAL A 187 -0.10 -8.64 38.83
N ASP A 188 0.88 -9.18 39.53
CA ASP A 188 0.74 -9.70 40.88
C ASP A 188 0.59 -8.49 41.82
N TRP A 189 -0.62 -8.26 42.31
CA TRP A 189 -0.90 -7.32 43.38
C TRP A 189 -1.26 -8.12 44.62
N ASP A 190 -0.26 -8.45 45.43
CA ASP A 190 -0.47 -8.84 46.83
C ASP A 190 0.54 -8.08 47.71
N GLU A 191 0.02 -7.16 48.54
CA GLU A 191 0.61 -6.67 49.80
C GLU A 191 -0.12 -7.33 50.97
#